data_AF-A0A937AZ98-F1
#
_entry.id   AF-A0A937AZ98-F1
#
_cell.length_a   1.000
_cell.length_b   1.000
_cell.length_c   1.000
_cell.angle_alpha   90.00
_cell.angle_beta   90.00
_cell.angle_gamma   90.00
#
_symmetry.space_group_name_H-M   'P 1'
#
loop_
_entity.id
_entity.type
_entity.pdbx_description
1 polymer ?
#
loop_
_entity_poly.entity_id
_entity_poly.type
_entity_poly.pdbx_seq_one_letter_code
_entity_poly.pdbx_strand_id
1 'polypeptide(L)' 'MLKKERQAYIIQQINIHNKVLSSDLSVQLDVSEDTVRRDLQELAEEGKLIKVHGEALSKSFHFQLETGTIFSLPRK' A
#
# COMPACT_ATOMS: atom_id res chain seq x y z
N MET A 1 -8.53 15.40 -11.10
CA MET A 1 -8.22 14.00 -11.48
C MET A 1 -9.43 13.12 -11.21
N LEU A 2 -9.76 12.18 -12.10
CA LEU A 2 -10.85 11.23 -11.87
C LEU A 2 -10.41 10.14 -10.88
N LYS A 3 -11.36 9.63 -10.08
CA LYS A 3 -11.10 8.59 -9.07
C LYS A 3 -10.42 7.35 -9.66
N LYS A 4 -10.90 6.86 -10.81
CA LYS A 4 -10.34 5.67 -11.48
C LYS A 4 -8.90 5.86 -11.94
N GLU A 5 -8.57 7.03 -12.48
CA GLU A 5 -7.20 7.37 -12.89
C GLU A 5 -6.27 7.38 -11.68
N ARG A 6 -6.74 7.95 -10.56
CA ARG A 6 -5.98 8.01 -9.31
C ARG A 6 -5.66 6.62 -8.77
N GLN A 7 -6.68 5.77 -8.73
CA GLN A 7 -6.52 4.37 -8.33
C GLN A 7 -5.57 3.61 -9.26
N ALA A 8 -5.67 3.82 -10.58
CA ALA A 8 -4.76 3.19 -11.54
C ALA A 8 -3.30 3.63 -11.32
N TYR A 9 -3.07 4.92 -11.09
CA TYR A 9 -1.75 5.45 -10.78
C TYR A 9 -1.18 4.84 -9.49
N ILE A 10 -1.98 4.75 -8.43
CA ILE A 10 -1.57 4.13 -7.15
C ILE A 10 -1.13 2.67 -7.37
N ILE A 11 -1.91 1.89 -8.12
CA ILE A 11 -1.55 0.49 -8.44
C ILE A 11 -0.23 0.43 -9.21
N GLN A 12 -0.05 1.31 -10.20
CA GLN A 12 1.19 1.36 -10.98
C GLN A 12 2.39 1.67 -10.09
N GLN A 13 2.29 2.66 -9.21
CA GLN A 13 3.35 3.00 -8.26
C GLN A 13 3.69 1.83 -7.33
N ILE A 14 2.67 1.14 -6.82
CA ILE A 14 2.84 -0.05 -5.98
C ILE A 14 3.53 -1.18 -6.75
N ASN A 15 3.20 -1.39 -8.02
CA ASN A 15 3.82 -2.44 -8.83
C ASN A 15 5.29 -2.12 -9.18
N ILE A 16 5.66 -0.85 -9.30
CA ILE A 16 7.03 -0.43 -9.56
C ILE A 16 7.88 -0.48 -8.28
N HIS A 17 7.35 0.04 -7.18
CA HIS A 17 8.11 0.22 -5.93
C HIS A 17 7.92 -0.92 -4.92
N ASN A 18 7.00 -1.85 -5.17
CA ASN A 18 6.53 -2.93 -4.27
C ASN A 18 5.85 -2.45 -2.98
N LYS A 19 6.21 -1.27 -2.50
CA LYS A 19 5.72 -0.60 -1.31
C LYS A 19 5.67 0.90 -1.57
N VAL A 20 4.60 1.54 -1.13
CA VAL A 20 4.43 3.00 -1.17
C VAL A 20 3.80 3.52 0.11
N LEU A 21 4.14 4.75 0.48
CA LEU A 21 3.57 5.45 1.64
C LEU A 21 2.35 6.28 1.23
N SER A 22 1.35 6.39 2.11
CA SER A 22 0.19 7.27 1.88
C SER A 22 0.61 8.74 1.74
N SER A 23 1.61 9.17 2.51
CA SER A 23 2.18 10.52 2.43
C SER A 23 2.76 10.82 1.06
N ASP A 24 3.52 9.89 0.49
CA ASP A 24 4.21 10.10 -0.79
C ASP A 24 3.22 10.16 -1.94
N LEU A 25 2.24 9.26 -1.94
CA LEU A 25 1.13 9.28 -2.89
C LEU A 25 0.33 10.59 -2.79
N SER A 26 0.14 11.12 -1.58
CA SER A 26 -0.60 12.37 -1.37
C SER A 26 0.09 13.56 -2.04
N VAL A 27 1.43 13.63 -1.94
CA VAL A 27 2.26 14.66 -2.60
C VAL A 27 2.29 14.46 -4.11
N GLN A 28 2.44 13.23 -4.60
CA GLN A 28 2.51 12.95 -6.04
C GLN A 28 1.20 13.21 -6.78
N LEU A 29 0.07 12.94 -6.13
CA LEU A 29 -1.27 13.07 -6.71
C LEU A 29 -1.91 14.43 -6.42
N ASP A 30 -1.25 15.29 -5.63
CA ASP A 30 -1.75 16.58 -5.15
C ASP A 30 -3.14 16.46 -4.49
N VAL A 31 -3.27 15.49 -3.58
CA VAL A 31 -4.51 15.23 -2.83
C VAL A 31 -4.21 15.04 -1.35
N SER A 32 -5.22 15.25 -0.50
CA SER A 32 -5.09 15.01 0.93
C SER A 32 -4.80 13.54 1.23
N GLU A 33 -3.99 13.29 2.25
CA GLU A 33 -3.66 11.93 2.69
C GLU A 33 -4.90 11.09 3.05
N ASP A 34 -5.94 11.72 3.60
CA ASP A 34 -7.24 11.06 3.86
C ASP A 34 -7.89 10.52 2.56
N THR A 35 -7.75 11.24 1.45
CA THR A 35 -8.27 10.79 0.15
C THR A 35 -7.50 9.56 -0.34
N VAL A 36 -6.16 9.60 -0.23
CA VAL A 36 -5.32 8.45 -0.57
C VAL A 36 -5.66 7.25 0.30
N ARG A 37 -5.85 7.43 1.62
CA ARG A 37 -6.25 6.34 2.53
C ARG A 37 -7.57 5.70 2.13
N ARG A 38 -8.55 6.48 1.67
CA ARG A 38 -9.83 5.95 1.16
C ARG A 38 -9.63 5.17 -0.14
N ASP A 39 -8.87 5.70 -1.09
CA ASP A 39 -8.61 4.97 -2.34
C ASP A 39 -7.84 3.67 -2.09
N LEU A 40 -6.86 3.68 -1.19
CA LEU A 40 -6.11 2.48 -0.77
C LEU A 40 -7.01 1.47 -0.08
N GLN A 41 -7.95 1.91 0.75
CA GLN A 41 -8.92 1.04 1.41
C GLN A 41 -9.80 0.34 0.37
N GLU A 42 -10.36 1.09 -0.59
CA GLU A 42 -11.20 0.51 -1.64
C GLU A 42 -10.41 -0.47 -2.52
N LEU A 43 -9.19 -0.14 -2.90
CA LEU A 43 -8.32 -1.02 -3.67
C LEU A 43 -7.91 -2.29 -2.91
N ALA A 44 -7.79 -2.20 -1.58
CA ALA A 44 -7.56 -3.35 -0.72
C ALA A 44 -8.82 -4.24 -0.62
N GLU A 45 -10.00 -3.64 -0.50
CA GLU A 45 -11.30 -4.34 -0.50
C GLU A 45 -11.56 -5.06 -1.84
N GLU A 46 -11.13 -4.45 -2.95
CA GLU A 46 -11.13 -5.07 -4.28
C GLU A 46 -10.04 -6.16 -4.44
N GLY A 47 -9.17 -6.33 -3.45
CA GLY A 47 -8.12 -7.35 -3.44
C GLY A 47 -6.97 -7.10 -4.43
N LYS A 48 -6.80 -5.86 -4.88
CA LYS A 48 -5.75 -5.43 -5.84
C LYS A 48 -4.42 -5.13 -5.17
N LEU A 49 -4.45 -4.66 -3.92
CA LEU A 49 -3.27 -4.36 -3.11
C LEU A 49 -3.49 -4.81 -1.65
N ILE A 50 -2.43 -4.76 -0.85
CA ILE A 50 -2.51 -5.01 0.59
C ILE A 50 -2.22 -3.71 1.32
N LYS A 51 -3.13 -3.30 2.21
CA LYS A 51 -2.97 -2.12 3.06
C LYS A 51 -2.39 -2.54 4.43
N VAL A 52 -1.36 -1.84 4.86
CA VAL A 52 -0.75 -1.92 6.20
C VAL A 52 -0.91 -0.55 6.89
N HIS A 53 -0.68 -0.45 8.20
CA HIS A 53 -0.99 0.66 9.13
C HIS A 53 -0.73 2.13 8.66
N GLY A 54 -0.02 2.34 7.55
CA GLY A 54 0.05 3.60 6.81
C GLY A 54 0.62 3.43 5.40
N GLU A 55 0.66 2.20 4.89
CA GLU A 55 1.44 1.84 3.71
C GLU A 55 0.62 0.93 2.81
N ALA A 56 0.94 0.92 1.52
CA ALA A 56 0.36 0.01 0.56
C ALA A 56 1.43 -0.86 -0.07
N LEU A 57 1.17 -2.17 -0.10
CA LEU A 57 2.06 -3.20 -0.60
C LEU A 57 1.46 -3.86 -1.84
N SER A 58 2.34 -4.24 -2.77
CA SER A 58 1.95 -5.05 -3.92
C SER A 58 1.61 -6.45 -3.46
N LYS A 59 0.49 -6.99 -3.98
CA LYS A 59 0.06 -8.36 -3.71
C LYS A 59 1.12 -9.37 -4.19
N SER A 60 1.82 -9.06 -5.27
CA SER A 60 2.89 -9.85 -5.86
C SER A 60 4.11 -9.96 -4.94
N PHE A 61 4.39 -8.91 -4.17
CA PHE A 61 5.57 -8.82 -3.31
C PHE A 61 5.36 -9.48 -1.94
N HIS A 62 4.11 -9.55 -1.45
CA HIS A 62 3.80 -10.17 -0.15
C HIS A 62 4.15 -11.67 -0.08
N PHE A 63 4.42 -12.33 -1.21
CA PHE A 63 4.81 -13.75 -1.22
C PHE A 63 6.21 -14.01 -0.64
N GLN A 64 7.08 -13.01 -0.49
CA GLN A 64 8.47 -13.25 -0.05
C GLN A 64 8.77 -12.92 1.42
N LEU A 65 7.84 -12.33 2.16
CA LEU A 65 8.03 -12.00 3.57
C LEU A 65 6.84 -12.51 4.40
N GLU A 66 6.62 -13.83 4.36
CA GLU A 66 6.17 -14.50 5.58
C GLU A 66 7.26 -14.28 6.62
N THR A 67 7.16 -13.15 7.33
CA THR A 67 7.98 -12.84 8.52
C THR A 67 7.43 -13.65 9.69
N GLY A 68 7.16 -14.94 9.45
CA GLY A 68 6.95 -15.89 10.51
C GLY A 68 8.25 -16.00 11.30
N THR A 69 8.22 -15.56 12.55
CA THR A 69 9.08 -16.13 13.60
C THR A 69 10.57 -15.69 13.65
N ILE A 70 10.92 -14.41 13.46
CA ILE A 70 12.33 -13.98 13.66
C ILE A 70 12.57 -13.15 14.94
N PHE A 71 11.54 -12.54 15.54
CA PHE A 71 11.73 -11.67 16.73
C PHE A 71 11.25 -12.21 18.09
N SER A 72 10.89 -13.49 18.20
CA SER A 72 10.74 -14.11 19.53
C SER A 72 12.07 -14.69 19.99
N LEU A 73 12.99 -13.84 20.46
CA LEU A 73 14.09 -14.34 21.29
C LEU A 73 13.49 -14.91 22.58
N PRO A 74 13.74 -16.18 22.94
CA PRO A 74 13.31 -16.69 24.23
C PRO A 74 14.02 -15.88 25.31
N ARG A 75 13.24 -15.20 26.17
CA ARG A 75 13.77 -14.62 27.39
C ARG A 75 14.34 -15.75 28.24
N LYS A 76 15.63 -15.67 28.52
CA LYS A 76 16.37 -16.56 29.41
C LYS A 76 16.02 -16.28 30.87
#